data_AF-A0A958G960-F1
#
_entry.id   AF-A0A958G960-F1
#
_cell.length_a   1.000
_cell.length_b   1.000
_cell.length_c   1.000
_cell.angle_alpha   90.00
_cell.angle_beta   90.00
_cell.angle_gamma   90.00
#
_symmetry.space_group_name_H-M   'P 1'
#
loop_
_entity.id
_entity.type
_entity.pdbx_description
1 polymer ?
#
loop_
_entity_poly.entity_id
_entity_poly.type
_entity_poly.pdbx_seq_one_letter_code
_entity_poly.pdbx_strand_id
1 'polypeptide(L)'
;MTIHSPSNITNTKSHSRAEVWKMFDRIAHRYDLLNRLLSLWQDVRWRNRVAKYLPARDEQHILDLATGTGDLLISIFKHSKRVKSGIG
;
A
#
# COMPACT_ATOMS: atom_id res chain seq x y z
N MET A 1 2.42 -17.93 -57.67
CA MET A 1 1.61 -16.92 -56.95
C MET A 1 1.69 -17.27 -55.47
N THR A 2 2.70 -16.73 -54.77
CA THR A 2 3.00 -17.08 -53.39
C THR A 2 2.33 -16.05 -52.49
N ILE A 3 1.39 -16.48 -51.67
CA ILE A 3 0.68 -15.63 -50.72
C ILE A 3 1.61 -15.41 -49.52
N HIS A 4 2.10 -14.19 -49.34
CA HIS A 4 2.85 -13.80 -48.14
C HIS A 4 1.91 -13.75 -46.93
N SER A 5 2.17 -14.58 -45.90
CA SER A 5 1.57 -14.41 -44.57
C SER A 5 2.10 -13.12 -43.92
N PRO A 6 1.25 -12.26 -43.34
CA PRO A 6 1.71 -11.09 -42.62
C PRO A 6 2.31 -11.52 -41.26
N SER A 7 3.64 -11.53 -41.18
CA SER A 7 4.36 -11.52 -39.91
C SER A 7 4.32 -10.11 -39.33
N ASN A 8 3.54 -9.89 -38.27
CA ASN A 8 3.85 -8.96 -37.15
C ASN A 8 2.58 -8.58 -36.37
N ILE A 9 2.08 -9.48 -35.53
CA ILE A 9 1.23 -9.11 -34.40
C ILE A 9 1.63 -9.98 -33.22
N THR A 10 2.42 -9.40 -32.31
CA THR A 10 2.50 -9.66 -30.85
C THR A 10 3.94 -9.41 -30.35
N ASN A 11 4.29 -8.15 -30.10
CA ASN A 11 5.38 -7.85 -29.16
C ASN A 11 4.88 -6.89 -28.08
N THR A 12 3.88 -7.34 -27.32
CA THR A 12 3.60 -6.75 -26.01
C THR A 12 4.62 -7.36 -25.04
N LYS A 13 5.77 -6.72 -24.87
CA LYS A 13 6.73 -7.13 -23.83
C LYS A 13 6.02 -7.06 -22.48
N SER A 14 5.71 -8.23 -21.91
CA SER A 14 5.19 -8.34 -20.55
C SER A 14 6.29 -7.88 -19.59
N HIS A 15 6.05 -6.81 -18.85
CA HIS A 15 6.96 -6.38 -17.79
C HIS A 15 7.03 -7.45 -16.70
N SER A 16 8.24 -7.81 -16.29
CA SER A 16 8.42 -8.73 -15.18
C SER A 16 7.90 -8.12 -13.88
N ARG A 17 7.49 -8.95 -12.92
CA ARG A 17 7.05 -8.49 -11.60
C ARG A 17 8.06 -7.56 -10.92
N ALA A 18 9.36 -7.85 -11.08
CA ALA A 18 10.43 -7.05 -10.51
C ALA A 18 10.53 -5.64 -11.13
N GLU A 19 10.30 -5.51 -12.44
CA GLU A 19 10.29 -4.22 -13.12
C GLU A 19 9.07 -3.39 -12.72
N VAL A 20 7.90 -4.01 -12.62
CA VAL A 20 6.68 -3.37 -12.12
C VAL A 20 6.91 -2.87 -10.69
N TRP A 21 7.47 -3.71 -9.82
CA TRP A 21 7.77 -3.34 -8.43
C TRP A 21 8.74 -2.17 -8.34
N LYS A 22 9.85 -2.19 -9.08
CA LYS A 22 10.82 -1.07 -9.14
C LYS A 22 10.18 0.23 -9.64
N MET A 23 9.24 0.14 -10.59
CA MET A 23 8.52 1.33 -11.06
C MET A 23 7.66 1.92 -9.94
N PHE A 24 6.92 1.08 -9.20
CA PHE A 24 6.09 1.51 -8.07
C PHE A 24 6.92 2.10 -6.93
N ASP A 25 8.02 1.45 -6.55
CA ASP A 25 8.95 1.94 -5.51
C ASP A 25 9.46 3.35 -5.83
N ARG A 26 9.76 3.63 -7.11
CA ARG A 26 10.26 4.93 -7.53
C ARG A 26 9.20 6.04 -7.40
N ILE A 27 7.92 5.72 -7.57
CA ILE A 27 6.85 6.72 -7.56
C ILE A 27 6.15 6.84 -6.20
N ALA A 28 6.15 5.79 -5.37
CA ALA A 28 5.40 5.70 -4.11
C ALA A 28 5.55 6.95 -3.23
N HIS A 29 6.79 7.38 -2.97
CA HIS A 29 7.07 8.56 -2.13
C HIS A 29 6.39 9.86 -2.60
N ARG A 30 6.33 10.10 -3.92
CA ARG A 30 5.69 11.31 -4.47
C ARG A 30 4.16 11.21 -4.37
N TYR A 31 3.63 10.02 -4.59
CA TYR A 31 2.21 9.75 -4.48
C TYR A 31 1.73 9.84 -3.03
N ASP A 32 2.53 9.43 -2.05
CA ASP A 32 2.18 9.59 -0.63
C ASP A 32 2.02 11.06 -0.25
N LEU A 33 2.96 11.92 -0.66
CA LEU A 33 2.86 13.37 -0.43
C LEU A 33 1.65 13.97 -1.15
N LEU A 34 1.43 13.61 -2.41
CA LEU A 34 0.29 14.09 -3.17
C LEU A 34 -1.02 13.62 -2.52
N ASN A 35 -1.11 12.37 -2.07
CA ASN A 35 -2.27 11.83 -1.38
C ASN A 35 -2.51 12.54 -0.05
N ARG A 36 -1.47 12.87 0.72
CA ARG A 36 -1.60 13.71 1.93
C ARG A 36 -2.20 15.07 1.61
N LEU A 37 -1.75 15.70 0.51
CA LEU A 37 -2.21 17.03 0.13
C LEU A 37 -3.63 17.00 -0.43
N LEU A 38 -3.92 16.10 -1.37
CA LEU A 38 -5.22 15.95 -2.01
C LEU A 38 -6.31 15.55 -1.03
N SER A 39 -5.97 14.74 -0.03
CA SER A 39 -6.90 14.41 1.05
C SER A 39 -7.02 15.52 2.11
N LEU A 40 -6.28 16.64 1.97
CA LEU A 40 -6.17 17.69 2.98
C LEU A 40 -5.82 17.11 4.36
N TRP A 41 -4.87 16.16 4.40
CA TRP A 41 -4.41 15.43 5.59
C TRP A 41 -5.47 14.56 6.28
N GLN A 42 -6.65 14.41 5.68
CA GLN A 42 -7.76 13.68 6.27
C GLN A 42 -7.47 12.19 6.41
N ASP A 43 -6.66 11.64 5.51
CA ASP A 43 -6.17 10.28 5.54
C ASP A 43 -5.33 9.95 6.80
N VAL A 44 -4.50 10.88 7.28
CA VAL A 44 -3.78 10.73 8.56
C VAL A 44 -4.78 10.68 9.71
N ARG A 45 -5.78 11.56 9.68
CA ARG A 45 -6.83 11.62 10.70
C ARG A 45 -7.66 10.34 10.73
N TRP A 46 -7.93 9.72 9.58
CA TRP A 46 -8.60 8.42 9.51
C TRP A 46 -7.78 7.30 10.13
N ARG A 47 -6.48 7.19 9.81
CA ARG A 47 -5.60 6.18 10.43
C ARG A 47 -5.54 6.30 11.95
N ASN A 48 -5.40 7.53 12.46
CA ASN A 48 -5.41 7.77 13.91
C ASN A 48 -6.76 7.41 14.55
N ARG A 49 -7.86 7.49 13.78
CA ARG A 49 -9.19 7.12 14.28
C ARG A 49 -9.38 5.61 14.35
N VAL A 50 -8.72 4.83 13.49
CA VAL A 50 -8.80 3.35 13.52
C VAL A 50 -8.46 2.80 14.90
N ALA A 51 -7.45 3.36 15.58
CA ALA A 51 -7.08 2.96 16.94
C ALA A 51 -8.24 3.07 17.96
N LYS A 52 -9.20 3.98 17.74
CA LYS A 52 -10.39 4.13 18.61
C LYS A 52 -11.46 3.08 18.36
N TYR A 53 -11.43 2.44 17.20
CA TYR A 53 -12.38 1.38 16.82
C TYR A 53 -11.86 -0.02 17.14
N LEU A 54 -10.63 -0.14 17.64
CA LEU A 54 -10.13 -1.42 18.15
C LEU A 54 -10.99 -1.86 19.34
N PRO A 55 -11.23 -3.18 19.49
CA PRO A 55 -11.95 -3.72 20.65
C PRO A 55 -11.35 -3.22 21.96
N ALA A 56 -12.17 -3.05 23.00
CA ALA A 56 -11.70 -2.69 24.33
C ALA A 56 -11.14 -3.92 25.07
N ARG A 57 -10.07 -4.51 24.53
CA ARG A 57 -9.34 -5.65 25.11
C ARG A 57 -7.88 -5.29 25.30
N ASP A 58 -7.26 -5.74 26.37
CA ASP A 58 -5.82 -5.55 26.55
C ASP A 58 -5.02 -6.65 25.85
N GLU A 59 -3.74 -6.40 25.65
CA GLU A 59 -2.77 -7.31 25.02
C GLU A 59 -3.14 -7.84 23.61
N GLN A 60 -3.63 -6.97 22.74
CA GLN A 60 -4.02 -7.34 21.39
C GLN A 60 -2.83 -7.64 20.47
N HIS A 61 -3.01 -8.62 19.60
CA HIS A 61 -2.11 -8.92 18.47
C HIS A 61 -2.79 -8.48 17.17
N ILE A 62 -2.08 -7.70 16.35
CA ILE A 62 -2.64 -7.11 15.11
C ILE A 62 -1.88 -7.63 13.88
N LEU A 63 -2.62 -7.90 12.80
CA LEU A 63 -2.10 -8.18 11.47
C LEU A 63 -2.62 -7.12 10.50
N ASP A 64 -1.72 -6.36 9.88
CA ASP A 64 -2.03 -5.36 8.87
C ASP A 64 -1.82 -5.95 7.47
N LEU A 65 -2.92 -6.28 6.79
CA LEU A 65 -2.87 -6.89 5.46
C LEU A 65 -2.62 -5.80 4.41
N ALA A 66 -1.61 -6.03 3.56
CA ALA A 66 -1.15 -5.04 2.58
C ALA A 66 -0.68 -3.73 3.25
N THR A 67 0.14 -3.87 4.31
CA THR A 67 0.59 -2.75 5.16
C THR A 67 1.26 -1.60 4.41
N GLY A 68 1.84 -1.88 3.22
CA GLY A 68 2.54 -0.89 2.42
C GLY A 68 3.69 -0.26 3.21
N THR A 69 3.63 1.05 3.44
CA THR A 69 4.61 1.81 4.23
C THR A 69 4.49 1.60 5.75
N GLY A 70 3.47 0.87 6.23
CA GLY A 70 3.26 0.60 7.65
C GLY A 70 2.62 1.75 8.44
N ASP A 71 2.22 2.83 7.77
CA ASP A 71 1.65 4.03 8.40
C ASP A 71 0.46 3.75 9.33
N LEU A 72 -0.39 2.78 8.96
CA LEU A 72 -1.56 2.40 9.75
C LEU A 72 -1.14 1.70 11.04
N LEU A 73 -0.30 0.66 10.93
CA LEU A 73 0.21 -0.06 12.09
C LEU A 73 0.96 0.88 13.04
N ILE A 74 1.83 1.76 12.52
CA ILE A 74 2.53 2.79 13.30
C ILE A 74 1.54 3.72 14.02
N SER A 75 0.50 4.18 13.31
CA SER A 75 -0.54 5.03 13.90
C SER A 75 -1.29 4.32 15.02
N ILE A 76 -1.60 3.03 14.86
CA ILE A 76 -2.27 2.23 15.89
C ILE A 76 -1.41 2.13 17.15
N PHE A 77 -0.12 1.79 17.04
CA PHE A 77 0.79 1.70 18.19
C PHE A 77 0.95 3.04 18.92
N LYS A 78 0.94 4.16 18.18
CA LYS A 78 1.02 5.50 18.77
C LYS A 78 -0.22 5.87 19.60
N HIS A 79 -1.40 5.36 19.23
CA HIS A 79 -2.67 5.78 19.82
C HIS A 79 -3.37 4.73 20.68
N SER A 80 -2.89 3.48 20.69
CA SER A 80 -3.46 2.39 21.50
C SER A 80 -2.38 1.69 22.33
N LYS A 81 -2.43 1.88 23.65
CA LYS A 81 -1.56 1.18 24.62
C LYS A 81 -1.94 -0.30 24.82
N ARG A 82 -3.03 -0.74 24.19
CA ARG A 82 -3.59 -2.09 24.37
C ARG A 82 -2.99 -3.11 23.41
N VAL A 83 -2.20 -2.67 22.44
CA VAL A 83 -1.60 -3.55 21.43
C VAL A 83 -0.26 -4.05 21.94
N LYS A 84 -0.13 -5.37 22.05
CA LYS A 84 1.09 -6.05 22.49
C LYS A 84 2.05 -6.30 21.33
N SER A 85 1.55 -6.70 20.17
CA SER A 85 2.37 -6.88 18.98
C SER A 85 1.59 -6.64 17.69
N GLY A 86 2.32 -6.38 16.60
CA GLY A 86 1.75 -6.11 15.30
C GLY A 86 2.69 -6.60 14.20
N ILE A 87 2.10 -7.17 13.15
CA ILE A 87 2.79 -7.62 11.94
C ILE A 87 2.12 -6.94 10.75
N GLY A 88 2.89 -6.47 9.78
CA GLY A 88 2.41 -5.88 8.54
C GLY A 88 3.00 -6.57 7.32
#